data_AF-A0A671RDQ3-F1
#
_entry.id   AF-A0A671RDQ3-F1
#
_cell.length_a   1.000
_cell.length_b   1.000
_cell.length_c   1.000
_cell.angle_alpha   90.00
_cell.angle_beta   90.00
_cell.angle_gamma   90.00
#
_symmetry.space_group_name_H-M   'P 1'
#
loop_
_entity.id
_entity.type
_entity.pdbx_description
1 polymer ?
#
loop_
_entity_poly.entity_id
_entity_poly.type
_entity_poly.pdbx_seq_one_letter_code
_entity_poly.pdbx_strand_id
1 'polypeptide(L)'
;MFINIFILLHYMVLRAWNHHNTIDSWICIMLFLQSTLENEECRNYIKVLLSHDGGLFVCGTNAFNPLCANYTRDTLELVGEPISGMARCPYDPKHANVALFAEGSLFTGTVTDFLAIDAVIYRSLGESPALRTIKHDSKWFREPYFVSAVEWGPHIYFFFREMAMEFNYLEKRVLERQWTSFLKARLNCSIPGDSHFYFNLLQSTSPIIRMQGRDVILGVFSTPSNSIPGSAVCAFDMQQLARVFEGRFKEQKSPESIWTPVPDELVPKPRELKR
;
A
#
# COMPACT_ATOMS: atom_id res chain seq x y z
N MET A 1 -8.59 7.93 14.26
CA MET A 1 -7.19 7.68 14.69
C MET A 1 -6.51 6.90 13.56
N PHE A 2 -5.20 7.01 13.29
CA PHE A 2 -4.58 6.40 12.08
C PHE A 2 -3.16 5.80 12.32
N ILE A 3 -2.74 4.81 11.49
CA ILE A 3 -1.51 3.96 11.59
C ILE A 3 -0.82 3.80 10.20
N ASN A 4 0.53 3.66 10.12
CA ASN A 4 1.38 3.83 8.90
C ASN A 4 2.80 3.12 8.93
N ILE A 5 3.50 2.68 7.82
CA ILE A 5 4.95 2.14 7.70
C ILE A 5 5.54 1.93 6.21
N PHE A 6 6.69 2.47 5.68
CA PHE A 6 6.74 3.58 4.54
C PHE A 6 7.53 2.95 3.17
N ILE A 7 7.94 3.43 1.90
CA ILE A 7 8.59 4.63 1.09
C ILE A 7 8.14 4.92 -0.41
N LEU A 8 8.18 6.18 -0.97
CA LEU A 8 7.70 6.64 -2.34
C LEU A 8 8.72 7.25 -3.37
N LEU A 9 8.46 7.13 -4.72
CA LEU A 9 8.69 8.09 -5.86
C LEU A 9 8.27 7.47 -7.26
N HIS A 10 8.03 8.14 -8.43
CA HIS A 10 7.58 9.54 -8.76
C HIS A 10 6.78 9.76 -10.11
N TYR A 11 7.36 10.12 -11.28
CA TYR A 11 6.65 10.59 -12.52
C TYR A 11 7.28 10.23 -13.90
N MET A 12 6.44 9.98 -14.93
CA MET A 12 6.68 10.29 -16.36
C MET A 12 5.33 10.37 -17.12
N VAL A 13 5.21 11.20 -18.17
CA VAL A 13 3.97 11.30 -18.98
C VAL A 13 4.06 10.37 -20.20
N LEU A 14 3.19 9.35 -20.24
CA LEU A 14 2.97 8.50 -21.41
C LEU A 14 1.80 9.03 -22.25
N ARG A 15 1.87 8.83 -23.58
CA ARG A 15 0.82 9.26 -24.52
C ARG A 15 -0.48 8.48 -24.28
N ALA A 16 -1.61 9.16 -24.48
CA ALA A 16 -2.94 8.56 -24.34
C ALA A 16 -3.13 7.36 -25.28
N TRP A 17 -3.64 6.26 -24.74
CA TRP A 17 -3.85 5.00 -25.44
C TRP A 17 -5.15 5.06 -26.26
N ASN A 18 -5.09 5.67 -27.45
CA ASN A 18 -6.24 5.77 -28.36
C ASN A 18 -6.45 4.46 -29.14
N HIS A 19 -6.93 3.43 -28.44
CA HIS A 19 -7.57 2.28 -29.08
C HIS A 19 -9.09 2.42 -28.92
N HIS A 20 -9.82 2.50 -30.04
CA HIS A 20 -11.28 2.47 -30.04
C HIS A 20 -11.79 1.04 -29.82
N ASN A 21 -11.61 0.51 -28.60
CA ASN A 21 -12.24 -0.72 -28.16
C ASN A 21 -13.72 -0.47 -27.88
N THR A 22 -14.57 -0.77 -28.85
CA THR A 22 -16.04 -0.62 -28.78
C THR A 22 -16.74 -1.62 -27.84
N ILE A 23 -16.03 -2.16 -26.83
CA ILE A 23 -16.46 -3.31 -26.01
C ILE A 23 -16.38 -3.03 -24.50
N ASP A 24 -15.39 -2.26 -24.01
CA ASP A 24 -15.19 -1.95 -22.57
C ASP A 24 -16.25 -0.97 -21.97
N SER A 25 -17.40 -0.79 -22.63
CA SER A 25 -18.30 0.35 -22.38
C SER A 25 -19.37 0.12 -21.31
N TRP A 26 -19.74 -1.12 -20.97
CA TRP A 26 -20.91 -1.39 -20.12
C TRP A 26 -20.86 -0.79 -18.71
N ILE A 27 -19.70 -0.81 -18.04
CA ILE A 27 -19.54 -0.20 -16.71
C ILE A 27 -19.70 1.32 -16.80
N CYS A 28 -19.00 1.95 -17.76
CA CYS A 28 -19.09 3.39 -18.01
C CYS A 28 -20.49 3.85 -18.40
N ILE A 29 -21.18 3.12 -19.29
CA ILE A 29 -22.58 3.38 -19.66
C ILE A 29 -23.47 3.29 -18.42
N MET A 30 -23.34 2.24 -17.59
CA MET A 30 -24.17 2.07 -16.39
C MET A 30 -23.99 3.22 -15.40
N LEU A 31 -22.75 3.65 -15.14
CA LEU A 31 -22.44 4.72 -14.18
C LEU A 31 -22.85 6.10 -14.71
N PHE A 32 -22.67 6.34 -16.02
CA PHE A 32 -23.15 7.55 -16.68
C PHE A 32 -24.69 7.64 -16.66
N LEU A 33 -25.39 6.53 -16.90
CA LEU A 33 -26.86 6.43 -16.77
C LEU A 33 -27.34 6.59 -15.31
N GLN A 34 -26.48 6.29 -14.32
CA GLN A 34 -26.74 6.55 -12.90
C GLN A 34 -26.33 7.96 -12.46
N SER A 35 -25.76 8.78 -13.35
CA SER A 35 -25.23 10.13 -13.07
C SER A 35 -24.17 10.18 -11.94
N THR A 36 -23.47 9.06 -11.70
CA THR A 36 -22.48 8.92 -10.62
C THR A 36 -21.03 9.18 -11.05
N LEU A 37 -20.81 9.51 -12.32
CA LEU A 37 -19.49 9.51 -12.96
C LEU A 37 -19.35 10.66 -13.97
N GLU A 38 -18.21 11.34 -13.96
CA GLU A 38 -17.91 12.41 -14.92
C GLU A 38 -17.28 11.85 -16.20
N ASN A 39 -17.60 12.44 -17.36
CA ASN A 39 -17.22 11.90 -18.68
C ASN A 39 -15.69 11.87 -18.96
N GLU A 40 -14.88 12.48 -18.09
CA GLU A 40 -13.42 12.37 -18.12
C GLU A 40 -12.90 11.07 -17.47
N GLU A 41 -13.63 10.52 -16.49
CA GLU A 41 -13.14 9.46 -15.59
C GLU A 41 -13.06 8.09 -16.28
N CYS A 42 -13.91 7.86 -17.28
CA CYS A 42 -13.89 6.67 -18.14
C CYS A 42 -12.77 6.72 -19.20
N ARG A 43 -11.52 6.86 -18.72
CA ARG A 43 -10.29 6.87 -19.52
C ARG A 43 -9.24 5.96 -18.92
N ASN A 44 -8.17 5.70 -19.68
CA ASN A 44 -7.02 4.99 -19.18
C ASN A 44 -6.02 5.96 -18.54
N TYR A 45 -6.08 6.11 -17.22
CA TYR A 45 -5.12 6.87 -16.43
C TYR A 45 -3.97 5.95 -16.01
N ILE A 46 -2.73 6.30 -16.35
CA ILE A 46 -1.55 5.53 -15.91
C ILE A 46 -1.32 5.75 -14.42
N LYS A 47 -1.25 4.66 -13.65
CA LYS A 47 -1.16 4.64 -12.18
C LYS A 47 0.02 3.82 -11.67
N VAL A 48 0.65 3.01 -12.51
CA VAL A 48 1.92 2.32 -12.25
C VAL A 48 2.84 2.54 -13.44
N LEU A 49 4.08 2.93 -13.16
CA LEU A 49 5.18 2.97 -14.11
C LEU A 49 6.46 2.63 -13.35
N LEU A 50 7.05 1.48 -13.67
CA LEU A 50 8.28 0.96 -13.05
C LEU A 50 9.25 0.55 -14.16
N SER A 51 10.56 0.62 -13.92
CA SER A 51 11.55 -0.01 -14.81
C SER A 51 11.89 -1.40 -14.28
N HIS A 52 11.87 -2.39 -15.17
CA HIS A 52 12.06 -3.81 -14.87
C HIS A 52 12.71 -4.46 -16.10
N ASP A 53 13.75 -5.25 -15.89
CA ASP A 53 14.44 -6.07 -16.89
C ASP A 53 14.84 -5.32 -18.17
N GLY A 54 15.33 -4.09 -17.98
CA GLY A 54 15.74 -3.17 -19.04
C GLY A 54 14.60 -2.36 -19.66
N GLY A 55 13.36 -2.84 -19.60
CA GLY A 55 12.15 -2.19 -20.09
C GLY A 55 11.38 -1.39 -19.04
N LEU A 56 10.09 -1.20 -19.32
CA LEU A 56 9.11 -0.51 -18.49
C LEU A 56 7.88 -1.40 -18.26
N PHE A 57 7.47 -1.58 -17.00
CA PHE A 57 6.20 -2.18 -16.62
C PHE A 57 5.19 -1.06 -16.30
N VAL A 58 4.08 -1.04 -17.01
CA VAL A 58 3.09 0.05 -16.97
C VAL A 58 1.72 -0.51 -16.64
N CYS A 59 0.97 0.11 -15.73
CA CYS A 59 -0.45 -0.17 -15.53
C CYS A 59 -1.29 1.10 -15.51
N GLY A 60 -2.54 0.99 -15.97
CA GLY A 60 -3.51 2.07 -15.90
C GLY A 60 -4.93 1.58 -15.62
N THR A 61 -5.79 2.52 -15.21
CA THR A 61 -7.18 2.27 -14.80
C THR A 61 -8.04 1.68 -15.92
N ASN A 62 -7.67 1.95 -17.17
CA ASN A 62 -8.34 1.49 -18.38
C ASN A 62 -9.88 1.52 -18.26
N ALA A 63 -10.43 2.72 -18.01
CA ALA A 63 -11.87 2.96 -17.85
C ALA A 63 -12.57 2.02 -16.83
N PHE A 64 -11.96 1.89 -15.63
CA PHE A 64 -12.41 0.99 -14.57
C PHE A 64 -12.36 -0.51 -14.92
N ASN A 65 -11.47 -0.90 -15.85
CA ASN A 65 -11.12 -2.28 -16.16
C ASN A 65 -9.58 -2.42 -16.20
N PRO A 66 -8.88 -2.32 -15.06
CA PRO A 66 -7.45 -2.03 -15.01
C PRO A 66 -6.59 -3.11 -15.69
N LEU A 67 -5.59 -2.66 -16.45
CA LEU A 67 -4.65 -3.49 -17.21
C LEU A 67 -3.19 -3.08 -16.93
N CYS A 68 -2.28 -4.03 -17.08
CA CYS A 68 -0.84 -3.84 -17.06
C CYS A 68 -0.19 -4.39 -18.35
N ALA A 69 0.92 -3.82 -18.79
CA ALA A 69 1.68 -4.28 -19.94
C ALA A 69 3.17 -3.91 -19.82
N ASN A 70 4.02 -4.68 -20.49
CA ASN A 70 5.44 -4.36 -20.65
C ASN A 70 5.65 -3.49 -21.91
N TYR A 71 6.60 -2.57 -21.83
CA TYR A 71 7.01 -1.70 -22.93
C TYR A 71 8.53 -1.65 -23.05
N THR A 72 9.02 -1.44 -24.27
CA THR A 72 10.42 -1.07 -24.51
C THR A 72 10.73 0.27 -23.82
N ARG A 73 11.97 0.47 -23.38
CA ARG A 73 12.37 1.71 -22.70
C ARG A 73 12.53 2.89 -23.66
N ASP A 74 13.05 2.61 -24.85
CA ASP A 74 13.54 3.62 -25.78
C ASP A 74 12.50 4.01 -26.84
N THR A 75 11.76 3.03 -27.38
CA THR A 75 10.70 3.24 -28.39
C THR A 75 9.30 3.33 -27.81
N LEU A 76 9.09 2.91 -26.55
CA LEU A 76 7.79 2.84 -25.87
C LEU A 76 6.77 1.96 -26.63
N GLU A 77 7.25 0.87 -27.22
CA GLU A 77 6.47 -0.13 -27.96
C GLU A 77 6.08 -1.29 -27.03
N LEU A 78 4.89 -1.86 -27.25
CA LEU A 78 4.33 -2.95 -26.45
C LEU A 78 5.17 -4.24 -26.59
N VAL A 79 5.50 -4.89 -25.47
CA VAL A 79 6.28 -6.13 -25.42
C VAL A 79 5.43 -7.27 -24.86
N GLY A 80 5.00 -8.17 -25.74
CA GLY A 80 4.13 -9.30 -25.39
C GLY A 80 2.68 -8.88 -25.10
N GLU A 81 1.92 -9.80 -24.51
CA GLU A 81 0.49 -9.60 -24.24
C GLU A 81 0.25 -8.80 -22.94
N PRO A 82 -0.75 -7.88 -22.92
CA PRO A 82 -1.23 -7.26 -21.69
C PRO A 82 -1.75 -8.29 -20.68
N ILE A 83 -1.59 -7.99 -19.39
CA ILE A 83 -2.08 -8.79 -18.27
C ILE A 83 -3.09 -8.00 -17.43
N SER A 84 -3.94 -8.70 -16.67
CA SER A 84 -4.89 -8.02 -15.77
C SER A 84 -4.18 -7.12 -14.75
N GLY A 85 -4.67 -5.90 -14.58
CA GLY A 85 -4.25 -4.95 -13.56
C GLY A 85 -4.96 -5.12 -12.23
N MET A 86 -5.89 -6.08 -12.08
CA MET A 86 -6.53 -6.39 -10.80
C MET A 86 -5.48 -6.64 -9.71
N ALA A 87 -5.67 -6.04 -8.54
CA ALA A 87 -4.74 -6.06 -7.41
C ALA A 87 -3.36 -5.41 -7.65
N ARG A 88 -3.10 -4.86 -8.85
CA ARG A 88 -1.85 -4.16 -9.23
C ARG A 88 -2.04 -2.67 -9.48
N CYS A 89 -3.21 -2.31 -10.01
CA CYS A 89 -3.62 -0.97 -10.40
C CYS A 89 -5.07 -0.74 -9.93
N PRO A 90 -5.42 0.46 -9.43
CA PRO A 90 -6.78 0.75 -9.01
C PRO A 90 -7.73 0.86 -10.21
N TYR A 91 -9.01 0.68 -9.93
CA TYR A 91 -10.11 0.89 -10.87
C TYR A 91 -10.37 2.39 -11.10
N ASP A 92 -10.45 3.17 -10.02
CA ASP A 92 -10.69 4.62 -10.02
C ASP A 92 -9.36 5.42 -10.08
N PRO A 93 -9.25 6.46 -10.93
CA PRO A 93 -8.05 7.29 -11.02
C PRO A 93 -7.74 8.11 -9.75
N LYS A 94 -8.72 8.41 -8.90
CA LYS A 94 -8.60 9.13 -7.62
C LYS A 94 -8.07 8.23 -6.50
N HIS A 95 -8.27 6.91 -6.58
CA HIS A 95 -7.76 5.98 -5.57
C HIS A 95 -6.23 5.95 -5.59
N ALA A 96 -5.63 5.96 -4.39
CA ALA A 96 -4.19 5.85 -4.24
C ALA A 96 -3.74 4.39 -4.33
N ASN A 97 -2.53 4.19 -4.86
CA ASN A 97 -1.96 2.88 -5.10
C ASN A 97 -0.44 2.93 -5.00
N VAL A 98 0.12 1.74 -4.85
CA VAL A 98 1.54 1.51 -4.61
C VAL A 98 1.99 0.34 -5.47
N ALA A 99 3.17 0.45 -6.06
CA ALA A 99 3.82 -0.62 -6.81
C ALA A 99 5.34 -0.49 -6.68
N LEU A 100 6.02 -1.62 -6.50
CA LEU A 100 7.47 -1.75 -6.39
C LEU A 100 7.89 -3.11 -6.99
N PHE A 101 9.01 -3.16 -7.71
CA PHE A 101 9.69 -4.42 -8.00
C PHE A 101 10.81 -4.64 -6.98
N ALA A 102 10.87 -5.84 -6.41
CA ALA A 102 11.96 -6.33 -5.57
C ALA A 102 12.09 -7.85 -5.78
N GLU A 103 13.31 -8.38 -5.80
CA GLU A 103 13.58 -9.82 -6.03
C GLU A 103 12.81 -10.43 -7.24
N GLY A 104 12.73 -9.69 -8.36
CA GLY A 104 11.98 -10.10 -9.57
C GLY A 104 10.45 -10.19 -9.41
N SER A 105 9.91 -9.84 -8.25
CA SER A 105 8.49 -9.89 -7.92
C SER A 105 7.89 -8.48 -7.86
N LEU A 106 6.65 -8.32 -8.32
CA LEU A 106 5.87 -7.10 -8.19
C LEU A 106 5.11 -7.09 -6.87
N PHE A 107 5.45 -6.15 -6.00
CA PHE A 107 4.80 -5.85 -4.73
C PHE A 107 3.88 -4.64 -4.90
N THR A 108 2.62 -4.75 -4.50
CA THR A 108 1.55 -3.77 -4.80
C THR A 108 0.62 -3.56 -3.62
N GLY A 109 0.13 -2.32 -3.46
CA GLY A 109 -0.84 -1.93 -2.44
C GLY A 109 -1.98 -1.13 -3.08
N THR A 110 -3.17 -1.72 -3.20
CA THR A 110 -4.32 -1.11 -3.91
C THR A 110 -5.63 -1.87 -3.56
N VAL A 111 -6.67 -1.78 -4.39
CA VAL A 111 -7.94 -2.50 -4.25
C VAL A 111 -8.12 -3.56 -5.34
N THR A 112 -8.89 -4.62 -5.08
CA THR A 112 -9.13 -5.70 -6.05
C THR A 112 -10.46 -5.62 -6.78
N ASP A 113 -11.36 -4.74 -6.33
CA ASP A 113 -12.74 -4.62 -6.82
C ASP A 113 -13.11 -3.17 -7.16
N PHE A 114 -14.09 -3.04 -8.04
CA PHE A 114 -14.62 -1.74 -8.48
C PHE A 114 -15.14 -0.87 -7.32
N LEU A 115 -15.76 -1.49 -6.30
CA LEU A 115 -16.32 -0.79 -5.14
C LEU A 115 -15.26 -0.41 -4.09
N ALA A 116 -13.99 -0.76 -4.31
CA ALA A 116 -12.86 -0.49 -3.41
C ALA A 116 -12.99 -1.09 -1.99
N ILE A 117 -13.76 -2.17 -1.83
CA ILE A 117 -14.03 -2.81 -0.52
C ILE A 117 -12.90 -3.76 -0.11
N ASP A 118 -12.29 -4.48 -1.05
CA ASP A 118 -11.21 -5.45 -0.82
C ASP A 118 -9.85 -4.83 -1.13
N ALA A 119 -9.40 -3.97 -0.21
CA ALA A 119 -8.05 -3.41 -0.18
C ALA A 119 -7.01 -4.48 0.20
N VAL A 120 -5.86 -4.47 -0.50
CA VAL A 120 -4.90 -5.57 -0.49
C VAL A 120 -3.45 -5.07 -0.52
N ILE A 121 -2.56 -5.76 0.19
CA ILE A 121 -1.14 -5.84 -0.18
C ILE A 121 -0.91 -7.18 -0.88
N TYR A 122 -0.43 -7.11 -2.11
CA TYR A 122 -0.36 -8.21 -3.06
C TYR A 122 1.04 -8.33 -3.65
N ARG A 123 1.56 -9.57 -3.72
CA ARG A 123 2.76 -9.93 -4.50
C ARG A 123 2.35 -10.83 -5.64
N SER A 124 2.86 -10.54 -6.84
CA SER A 124 2.72 -11.39 -8.03
C SER A 124 3.88 -11.15 -9.01
N LEU A 125 3.91 -11.87 -10.12
CA LEU A 125 5.06 -11.93 -11.04
C LEU A 125 6.30 -12.55 -10.35
N GLY A 126 7.37 -12.77 -11.12
CA GLY A 126 8.50 -13.60 -10.70
C GLY A 126 8.16 -15.09 -10.59
N GLU A 127 9.12 -15.88 -10.13
CA GLU A 127 8.97 -17.34 -9.93
C GLU A 127 8.16 -17.71 -8.68
N SER A 128 7.99 -16.74 -7.78
CA SER A 128 7.42 -16.95 -6.45
C SER A 128 5.88 -16.97 -6.49
N PRO A 129 5.19 -17.85 -5.71
CA PRO A 129 3.73 -17.90 -5.72
C PRO A 129 3.12 -16.58 -5.25
N ALA A 130 2.00 -16.19 -5.86
CA ALA A 130 1.30 -14.97 -5.51
C ALA A 130 0.77 -15.01 -4.06
N LEU A 131 0.97 -13.91 -3.31
CA LEU A 131 0.57 -13.78 -1.91
C LEU A 131 -0.30 -12.55 -1.72
N ARG A 132 -1.38 -12.67 -0.92
CA ARG A 132 -2.26 -11.54 -0.57
C ARG A 132 -2.52 -11.41 0.93
N THR A 133 -2.93 -10.22 1.36
CA THR A 133 -3.56 -10.03 2.68
C THR A 133 -4.93 -10.71 2.74
N ILE A 134 -5.37 -11.08 3.96
CA ILE A 134 -6.65 -11.77 4.16
C ILE A 134 -7.80 -10.85 3.73
N LYS A 135 -8.67 -11.37 2.85
CA LYS A 135 -9.86 -10.66 2.34
C LYS A 135 -10.87 -10.42 3.47
N HIS A 136 -11.38 -9.20 3.55
CA HIS A 136 -12.39 -8.74 4.52
C HIS A 136 -12.03 -8.89 6.03
N ASP A 137 -10.79 -9.20 6.41
CA ASP A 137 -10.38 -9.16 7.82
C ASP A 137 -9.93 -7.75 8.21
N SER A 138 -10.79 -7.02 8.93
CA SER A 138 -10.52 -5.66 9.40
C SER A 138 -9.31 -5.53 10.36
N LYS A 139 -8.80 -6.64 10.92
CA LYS A 139 -7.51 -6.66 11.64
C LYS A 139 -6.34 -6.32 10.72
N TRP A 140 -6.41 -6.71 9.44
CA TRP A 140 -5.37 -6.45 8.44
C TRP A 140 -5.46 -5.01 7.95
N PHE A 141 -6.65 -4.59 7.52
CA PHE A 141 -6.92 -3.22 7.08
C PHE A 141 -8.34 -2.75 7.43
N ARG A 142 -8.47 -1.53 7.94
CA ARG A 142 -9.74 -0.77 7.86
C ARG A 142 -9.52 0.52 7.08
N GLU A 143 -10.10 0.60 5.88
CA GLU A 143 -10.06 1.79 5.01
C GLU A 143 -8.62 2.32 4.79
N PRO A 144 -7.69 1.51 4.24
CA PRO A 144 -6.32 1.92 4.05
C PRO A 144 -6.18 2.82 2.81
N TYR A 145 -5.69 4.03 3.00
CA TYR A 145 -5.18 4.85 1.92
C TYR A 145 -3.69 4.54 1.76
N PHE A 146 -3.34 3.75 0.75
CA PHE A 146 -1.93 3.46 0.46
C PHE A 146 -1.20 4.71 -0.05
N VAL A 147 0.03 4.88 0.39
CA VAL A 147 0.89 6.02 0.07
C VAL A 147 2.11 5.55 -0.73
N SER A 148 2.81 4.46 -0.34
CA SER A 148 4.02 3.95 -1.06
C SER A 148 4.66 2.64 -0.49
N ALA A 149 5.86 2.16 -0.92
CA ALA A 149 6.58 0.97 -0.40
C ALA A 149 8.12 0.93 -0.69
N VAL A 150 8.93 0.34 0.21
CA VAL A 150 10.37 0.02 -0.02
C VAL A 150 10.75 -1.43 0.27
N GLU A 151 11.78 -1.86 -0.45
CA GLU A 151 12.80 -2.80 0.01
C GLU A 151 13.83 -2.13 0.96
N TRP A 152 14.04 -2.68 2.16
CA TRP A 152 15.21 -2.37 3.02
C TRP A 152 15.63 -3.60 3.82
N GLY A 153 16.85 -4.07 3.60
CA GLY A 153 17.26 -5.40 4.05
C GLY A 153 16.35 -6.48 3.41
N PRO A 154 16.04 -7.59 4.10
CA PRO A 154 15.23 -8.68 3.56
C PRO A 154 13.71 -8.42 3.69
N HIS A 155 13.25 -7.17 3.75
CA HIS A 155 11.86 -6.82 4.04
C HIS A 155 11.31 -5.74 3.10
N ILE A 156 10.04 -5.90 2.73
CA ILE A 156 9.25 -4.85 2.07
C ILE A 156 8.34 -4.14 3.09
N TYR A 157 8.49 -2.83 3.23
CA TYR A 157 7.62 -1.93 4.01
C TYR A 157 6.64 -1.20 3.05
N PHE A 158 5.48 -0.74 3.51
CA PHE A 158 4.34 -0.27 2.69
C PHE A 158 3.57 0.91 3.33
N PHE A 159 3.90 2.17 3.02
CA PHE A 159 3.20 3.30 3.64
C PHE A 159 1.73 3.27 3.24
N PHE A 160 0.89 3.41 4.24
CA PHE A 160 -0.53 3.70 4.14
C PHE A 160 -0.94 4.53 5.36
N ARG A 161 -2.17 5.03 5.37
CA ARG A 161 -2.90 5.43 6.58
C ARG A 161 -4.20 4.64 6.64
N GLU A 162 -4.51 3.99 7.75
CA GLU A 162 -5.78 3.25 7.94
C GLU A 162 -6.57 3.80 9.13
N MET A 163 -7.89 3.63 9.14
CA MET A 163 -8.73 3.93 10.31
C MET A 163 -8.35 3.00 11.47
N ALA A 164 -7.55 3.53 12.40
CA ALA A 164 -6.90 2.77 13.46
C ALA A 164 -7.92 2.18 14.45
N MET A 165 -8.33 0.97 14.10
CA MET A 165 -8.56 -0.10 15.05
C MET A 165 -7.27 -0.37 15.81
N GLU A 166 -7.24 -0.07 17.11
CA GLU A 166 -6.44 -0.92 18.00
C GLU A 166 -7.18 -2.27 18.06
N PHE A 167 -6.83 -3.20 17.14
CA PHE A 167 -7.32 -4.59 17.09
C PHE A 167 -6.31 -5.53 16.42
N ASN A 168 -5.43 -6.11 17.25
CA ASN A 168 -4.60 -7.26 16.89
C ASN A 168 -5.08 -8.51 17.64
N TYR A 169 -5.37 -9.60 16.91
CA TYR A 169 -5.59 -10.93 17.47
C TYR A 169 -4.76 -11.95 16.69
N LEU A 170 -4.00 -12.78 17.41
CA LEU A 170 -2.95 -13.64 16.83
C LEU A 170 -3.53 -14.99 16.40
N GLU A 171 -4.29 -14.97 15.30
CA GLU A 171 -5.04 -16.13 14.83
C GLU A 171 -4.16 -17.10 14.02
N LYS A 172 -3.79 -18.24 14.62
CA LYS A 172 -3.10 -19.33 13.94
C LYS A 172 -4.02 -20.07 12.97
N ARG A 173 -4.18 -19.53 11.75
CA ARG A 173 -4.70 -20.26 10.59
C ARG A 173 -3.56 -20.81 9.74
N VAL A 174 -3.83 -21.87 8.97
CA VAL A 174 -2.93 -22.30 7.89
C VAL A 174 -3.12 -21.34 6.71
N LEU A 175 -2.16 -20.43 6.54
CA LEU A 175 -2.22 -19.32 5.58
C LEU A 175 -1.75 -19.75 4.19
N GLU A 176 -2.59 -20.48 3.43
CA GLU A 176 -2.27 -20.78 2.02
C GLU A 176 -2.42 -19.50 1.15
N ARG A 177 -1.41 -19.19 0.34
CA ARG A 177 -1.35 -18.00 -0.56
C ARG A 177 -1.55 -16.66 0.15
N GLN A 178 -1.26 -16.63 1.45
CA GLN A 178 -1.44 -15.47 2.33
C GLN A 178 -0.13 -15.17 3.07
N TRP A 179 0.07 -13.91 3.46
CA TRP A 179 1.31 -13.48 4.11
C TRP A 179 1.49 -14.08 5.50
N THR A 180 2.58 -14.80 5.75
CA THR A 180 2.96 -15.28 7.10
C THR A 180 3.78 -14.26 7.89
N SER A 181 4.38 -13.28 7.22
CA SER A 181 5.29 -12.26 7.78
C SER A 181 4.69 -10.85 7.91
N PHE A 182 3.39 -10.67 7.59
CA PHE A 182 2.74 -9.36 7.67
C PHE A 182 2.57 -8.91 9.12
N LEU A 183 3.15 -7.75 9.46
CA LEU A 183 3.00 -7.07 10.75
C LEU A 183 2.81 -5.56 10.52
N LYS A 184 2.11 -4.89 11.43
CA LYS A 184 1.92 -3.43 11.38
C LYS A 184 2.11 -2.75 12.73
N ALA A 185 2.59 -1.51 12.70
CA ALA A 185 2.90 -0.68 13.86
C ALA A 185 2.56 0.79 13.58
N ARG A 186 2.33 1.59 14.64
CA ARG A 186 2.00 3.02 14.53
C ARG A 186 3.26 3.88 14.52
N LEU A 187 3.49 4.60 13.43
CA LEU A 187 4.47 5.69 13.41
C LEU A 187 4.00 6.85 14.29
N ASN A 188 4.92 7.36 15.11
CA ASN A 188 4.67 8.49 15.97
C ASN A 188 5.28 9.77 15.37
N CYS A 189 4.44 10.68 14.87
CA CYS A 189 4.81 12.06 14.59
C CYS A 189 4.01 12.96 15.53
N SER A 190 4.67 13.44 16.59
CA SER A 190 4.02 14.22 17.65
C SER A 190 4.92 15.30 18.22
N ILE A 191 4.33 16.42 18.64
CA ILE A 191 4.99 17.38 19.51
C ILE A 191 4.81 16.91 20.97
N PRO A 192 5.91 16.78 21.75
CA PRO A 192 5.83 16.40 23.16
C PRO A 192 5.36 17.57 24.03
N GLY A 193 4.70 17.23 25.14
CA GLY A 193 4.15 18.16 26.13
C GLY A 193 3.27 17.38 27.13
N ASP A 194 2.60 18.09 28.05
CA ASP A 194 1.73 17.51 29.09
C ASP A 194 0.69 16.53 28.52
N SER A 195 0.22 16.81 27.29
CA SER A 195 -0.33 15.80 26.39
C SER A 195 0.37 15.90 25.04
N HIS A 196 0.61 14.77 24.39
CA HIS A 196 1.29 14.73 23.08
C HIS A 196 0.32 15.11 21.96
N PHE A 197 0.70 16.08 21.13
CA PHE A 197 -0.09 16.48 19.96
C PHE A 197 0.35 15.69 18.72
N TYR A 198 -0.52 14.82 18.19
CA TYR A 198 -0.19 13.88 17.11
C TYR A 198 -0.68 14.33 15.73
N PHE A 199 0.23 14.36 14.75
CA PHE A 199 -0.11 14.47 13.33
C PHE A 199 -0.33 13.05 12.79
N ASN A 200 -1.58 12.70 12.47
CA ASN A 200 -1.97 11.31 12.22
C ASN A 200 -2.20 10.98 10.75
N LEU A 201 -2.55 11.96 9.91
CA LEU A 201 -2.79 11.73 8.49
C LEU A 201 -1.47 11.82 7.72
N LEU A 202 -0.83 10.67 7.48
CA LEU A 202 0.30 10.61 6.55
C LEU A 202 -0.14 11.03 5.15
N GLN A 203 0.59 11.94 4.52
CA GLN A 203 0.32 12.42 3.15
C GLN A 203 1.37 11.92 2.15
N SER A 204 2.66 12.09 2.44
CA SER A 204 3.75 11.72 1.53
C SER A 204 5.05 11.42 2.27
N THR A 205 6.05 10.92 1.54
CA THR A 205 7.17 10.14 2.08
C THR A 205 8.37 10.32 1.17
N SER A 206 9.60 10.42 1.70
CA SER A 206 10.80 10.42 0.85
C SER A 206 11.24 9.00 0.47
N PRO A 207 12.17 8.83 -0.49
CA PRO A 207 13.07 7.69 -0.53
C PRO A 207 13.83 7.49 0.79
N ILE A 208 14.48 6.33 0.95
CA ILE A 208 15.50 6.16 1.99
C ILE A 208 16.67 7.08 1.65
N ILE A 209 17.03 7.94 2.60
CA ILE A 209 18.12 8.91 2.48
C ILE A 209 19.14 8.68 3.59
N ARG A 210 20.43 8.78 3.27
CA ARG A 210 21.50 8.53 4.23
C ARG A 210 21.89 9.82 4.96
N MET A 211 21.38 10.01 6.17
CA MET A 211 21.61 11.20 7.00
C MET A 211 22.53 10.85 8.17
N GLN A 212 23.64 11.57 8.33
CA GLN A 212 24.62 11.37 9.42
C GLN A 212 25.06 9.90 9.59
N GLY A 213 25.22 9.18 8.47
CA GLY A 213 25.62 7.76 8.44
C GLY A 213 24.48 6.75 8.68
N ARG A 214 23.26 7.20 8.97
CA ARG A 214 22.06 6.36 9.18
C ARG A 214 21.17 6.37 7.95
N ASP A 215 20.48 5.25 7.71
CA ASP A 215 19.42 5.17 6.72
C ASP A 215 18.13 5.69 7.36
N VAL A 216 17.66 6.83 6.86
CA VAL A 216 16.57 7.64 7.44
C VAL A 216 15.52 7.91 6.37
N ILE A 217 14.30 8.18 6.81
CA ILE A 217 13.22 8.58 5.91
C ILE A 217 12.33 9.67 6.51
N LEU A 218 11.85 10.58 5.65
CA LEU A 218 11.00 11.71 6.03
C LEU A 218 9.54 11.43 5.68
N GLY A 219 8.65 11.50 6.68
CA GLY A 219 7.19 11.42 6.50
C GLY A 219 6.54 12.79 6.69
N VAL A 220 5.70 13.20 5.74
CA VAL A 220 4.89 14.43 5.78
C VAL A 220 3.49 14.08 6.29
N PHE A 221 3.08 14.67 7.40
CA PHE A 221 1.78 14.41 8.04
C PHE A 221 0.93 15.68 8.14
N SER A 222 -0.38 15.52 8.23
CA SER A 222 -1.32 16.58 8.63
C SER A 222 -2.20 16.19 9.83
N THR A 223 -2.87 17.19 10.39
CA THR A 223 -4.02 17.02 11.28
C THR A 223 -5.25 16.53 10.48
N PRO A 224 -6.28 15.96 11.15
CA PRO A 224 -7.57 15.64 10.54
C PRO A 224 -8.32 16.87 9.98
N SER A 225 -9.11 16.68 8.92
CA SER A 225 -9.89 17.73 8.25
C SER A 225 -10.96 18.38 9.12
N ASN A 226 -11.40 17.71 10.19
CA ASN A 226 -12.34 18.24 11.20
C ASN A 226 -11.64 18.86 12.42
N SER A 227 -10.39 19.30 12.26
CA SER A 227 -9.59 19.93 13.33
C SER A 227 -8.79 21.13 12.79
N ILE A 228 -8.08 21.84 13.66
CA ILE A 228 -7.25 22.99 13.25
C ILE A 228 -6.22 22.50 12.21
N PRO A 229 -6.16 23.10 10.99
CA PRO A 229 -5.20 22.69 9.98
C PRO A 229 -3.75 22.89 10.44
N GLY A 230 -2.97 21.82 10.37
CA GLY A 230 -1.55 21.84 10.69
C GLY A 230 -0.83 20.66 10.04
N SER A 231 0.45 20.85 9.74
CA SER A 231 1.29 19.83 9.10
C SER A 231 2.65 19.73 9.79
N ALA A 232 3.24 18.55 9.74
CA ALA A 232 4.57 18.27 10.30
C ALA A 232 5.38 17.38 9.36
N VAL A 233 6.70 17.50 9.44
CA VAL A 233 7.64 16.57 8.81
C VAL A 233 8.42 15.90 9.92
N CYS A 234 8.35 14.57 10.00
CA CYS A 234 9.05 13.78 11.00
C CYS A 234 10.04 12.83 10.31
N ALA A 235 11.21 12.62 10.93
CA ALA A 235 12.30 11.79 10.40
C ALA A 235 12.42 10.48 11.21
N PHE A 236 12.62 9.36 10.52
CA PHE A 236 12.56 8.02 11.11
C PHE A 236 13.73 7.17 10.63
N ASP A 237 14.44 6.57 11.58
CA ASP A 237 15.60 5.71 11.37
C ASP A 237 15.14 4.28 11.05
N MET A 238 15.57 3.72 9.92
CA MET A 238 15.10 2.39 9.46
C MET A 238 15.46 1.27 10.45
N GLN A 239 16.57 1.39 11.18
CA GLN A 239 16.94 0.43 12.22
C GLN A 239 16.06 0.58 13.46
N GLN A 240 15.54 1.78 13.77
CA GLN A 240 14.50 1.95 14.79
C GLN A 240 13.19 1.31 14.34
N LEU A 241 12.76 1.50 13.09
CA LEU A 241 11.53 0.89 12.56
C LEU A 241 11.58 -0.64 12.58
N ALA A 242 12.70 -1.25 12.15
CA ALA A 242 12.88 -2.70 12.20
C ALA A 242 12.74 -3.27 13.63
N ARG A 243 13.36 -2.59 14.63
CA ARG A 243 13.28 -3.00 16.04
C ARG A 243 11.88 -2.94 16.64
N VAL A 244 10.93 -2.19 16.06
CA VAL A 244 9.54 -2.21 16.53
C VAL A 244 8.91 -3.59 16.33
N PHE A 245 9.25 -4.29 15.24
CA PHE A 245 8.77 -5.63 14.93
C PHE A 245 9.46 -6.73 15.76
N GLU A 246 10.62 -6.42 16.36
CA GLU A 246 11.26 -7.26 17.38
C GLU A 246 10.67 -7.04 18.79
N GLY A 247 9.78 -6.07 18.97
CA GLY A 247 9.13 -5.76 20.24
C GLY A 247 8.10 -6.80 20.70
N ARG A 248 7.27 -6.41 21.68
CA ARG A 248 6.10 -7.19 22.07
C ARG A 248 4.92 -6.88 21.15
N PHE A 249 4.24 -7.93 20.71
CA PHE A 249 2.91 -7.79 20.12
C PHE A 249 1.94 -7.18 21.15
N LYS A 250 0.90 -6.48 20.68
CA LYS A 250 -0.24 -6.11 21.54
C LYS A 250 -1.36 -7.13 21.37
N GLU A 251 -2.05 -7.47 22.46
CA GLU A 251 -3.29 -8.26 22.51
C GLU A 251 -4.39 -7.54 23.29
N GLN A 252 -5.60 -8.04 23.12
CA GLN A 252 -6.81 -7.63 23.83
C GLN A 252 -7.63 -8.89 24.11
N LYS A 253 -7.99 -9.11 25.38
CA LYS A 253 -8.50 -10.41 25.85
C LYS A 253 -10.02 -10.57 25.67
N SER A 254 -10.73 -9.47 25.49
CA SER A 254 -12.12 -9.39 25.02
C SER A 254 -12.28 -8.12 24.17
N PRO A 255 -13.28 -8.00 23.27
CA PRO A 255 -13.46 -6.82 22.41
C PRO A 255 -13.56 -5.47 23.14
N GLU A 256 -13.91 -5.49 24.42
CA GLU A 256 -14.12 -4.35 25.32
C GLU A 256 -12.90 -4.04 26.20
N SER A 257 -11.91 -4.93 26.25
CA SER A 257 -10.73 -4.80 27.11
C SER A 257 -9.75 -3.72 26.58
N ILE A 258 -8.89 -3.19 27.45
CA ILE A 258 -7.77 -2.32 27.03
C ILE A 258 -6.63 -3.11 26.37
N TRP A 259 -5.83 -2.43 25.56
CA TRP A 259 -4.71 -3.03 24.83
C TRP A 259 -3.50 -3.27 25.72
N THR A 260 -3.13 -4.54 25.87
CA THR A 260 -2.00 -4.97 26.71
C THR A 260 -0.90 -5.60 25.85
N PRO A 261 0.39 -5.47 26.24
CA PRO A 261 1.46 -6.20 25.57
C PRO A 261 1.34 -7.71 25.85
N VAL A 262 1.45 -8.52 24.81
CA VAL A 262 1.53 -9.99 24.92
C VAL A 262 2.76 -10.35 25.79
N PRO A 263 2.61 -11.17 26.84
CA PRO A 263 3.75 -11.73 27.57
C PRO A 263 4.64 -12.55 26.63
N ASP A 264 5.96 -12.37 26.69
CA ASP A 264 6.91 -13.04 25.78
C ASP A 264 6.87 -14.59 25.87
N GLU A 265 6.29 -15.13 26.93
CA GLU A 265 6.02 -16.56 27.15
C GLU A 265 4.91 -17.12 26.24
N LEU A 266 3.93 -16.29 25.88
CA LEU A 266 2.81 -16.68 24.99
C LEU A 266 3.15 -16.51 23.51
N VAL A 267 4.30 -15.91 23.18
CA VAL A 267 4.76 -15.71 21.81
C VAL A 267 5.29 -17.02 21.22
N PRO A 268 4.75 -17.50 20.07
CA PRO A 268 5.25 -18.71 19.41
C PRO A 268 6.75 -18.68 19.11
N LYS A 269 7.37 -19.87 19.15
CA LYS A 269 8.78 -20.09 18.79
C LYS A 269 8.86 -21.10 17.63
N PRO A 270 9.60 -20.82 16.54
CA PRO A 270 10.28 -19.55 16.26
C PRO A 270 9.29 -18.39 16.15
N ARG A 271 9.74 -17.15 16.40
CA ARG A 271 8.95 -15.96 16.07
C ARG A 271 8.70 -15.99 14.56
N GLU A 272 7.47 -15.69 14.13
CA GLU A 272 7.00 -15.81 12.74
C GLU A 272 7.83 -14.98 11.72
N LEU A 273 8.64 -14.02 12.21
CA LEU A 273 9.65 -13.25 11.46
C LEU A 273 10.94 -14.02 11.08
N LYS A 274 11.09 -15.30 11.48
CA LYS A 274 12.31 -16.10 11.21
C LYS A 274 12.01 -17.39 10.45
N ARG A 275 11.70 -17.22 9.16
CA ARG A 275 11.84 -18.23 8.10
C ARG A 275 12.42 -17.56 6.86
#